data_AF-X1HZQ1-F1
#
_entry.id   AF-X1HZQ1-F1
#
_cell.length_a   1.000
_cell.length_b   1.000
_cell.length_c   1.000
_cell.angle_alpha   90.00
_cell.angle_beta   90.00
_cell.angle_gamma   90.00
#
_symmetry.space_group_name_H-M   'P 1'
#
loop_
_entity.id
_entity.type
_entity.pdbx_description
1 polymer ?
#
loop_
_entity_poly.entity_id
_entity_poly.type
_entity_poly.pdbx_seq_one_letter_code
_entity_poly.pdbx_strand_id
1 'polypeptide(L)'
;LKTRLAQQTDIPANESFISVPISYVDPDKCLVFLNGFVCGNSVFDPAGMFPTVQLTDPTTIVVSRALANAFSVQTNYILIEIN
;
A
#
# COMPACT_ATOMS: atom_id res chain seq x y z
N LEU A 1 -10.87 3.95 17.67
CA LEU A 1 -10.42 3.65 16.29
C LEU A 1 -11.35 4.35 15.32
N LYS A 2 -10.82 5.21 14.45
CA LYS A 2 -11.57 5.94 13.43
C LYS A 2 -10.92 5.71 12.07
N THR A 3 -11.70 5.28 11.08
CA THR A 3 -11.20 5.19 9.70
C THR A 3 -10.95 6.59 9.14
N ARG A 4 -9.72 6.86 8.71
CA ARG A 4 -9.32 8.10 8.03
C ARG A 4 -9.52 8.00 6.53
N LEU A 5 -9.10 6.87 5.98
CA LEU A 5 -9.05 6.61 4.55
C LEU A 5 -9.18 5.12 4.32
N ALA A 6 -9.92 4.74 3.28
CA ALA A 6 -9.88 3.42 2.69
C ALA A 6 -9.68 3.63 1.19
N GLN A 7 -8.62 3.05 0.63
CA GLN A 7 -8.22 3.33 -0.74
C GLN A 7 -7.68 2.09 -1.43
N GLN A 8 -7.89 2.06 -2.73
CA GLN A 8 -7.26 1.12 -3.65
C GLN A 8 -6.19 1.88 -4.45
N THR A 9 -5.03 1.25 -4.64
CA THR A 9 -3.98 1.76 -5.53
C THR A 9 -3.29 0.60 -6.24
N ASP A 10 -2.64 0.88 -7.35
CA ASP A 10 -1.88 -0.10 -8.09
C ASP A 10 -0.39 0.22 -7.95
N ILE A 11 0.43 -0.76 -7.59
CA ILE A 11 1.86 -0.70 -7.91
C ILE A 11 1.96 -1.01 -9.41
N PRO A 12 2.41 -0.05 -10.25
CA PRO A 12 2.45 -0.26 -11.69
C PRO A 12 3.36 -1.42 -12.10
N ALA A 13 3.12 -1.98 -13.29
CA ALA A 13 4.05 -2.93 -13.89
C ALA A 13 5.46 -2.31 -14.00
N ASN A 14 6.48 -3.12 -13.73
CA ASN A 14 7.90 -2.78 -13.69
C ASN A 14 8.31 -1.77 -12.61
N GLU A 15 7.42 -1.39 -11.71
CA GLU A 15 7.74 -0.57 -10.54
C GLU A 15 7.77 -1.42 -9.27
N SER A 16 8.55 -1.02 -8.27
CA SER A 16 8.55 -1.67 -6.95
C SER A 16 7.76 -0.91 -5.89
N PHE A 17 7.34 0.33 -6.16
CA PHE A 17 6.54 1.10 -5.22
C PHE A 17 5.73 2.22 -5.89
N ILE A 18 4.78 2.76 -5.14
CA ILE A 18 4.08 4.01 -5.43
C ILE A 18 3.88 4.78 -4.13
N SER A 19 4.02 6.11 -4.21
CA SER A 19 3.72 7.01 -3.10
C SER A 19 2.35 7.64 -3.31
N VAL A 20 1.46 7.48 -2.33
CA VAL A 20 0.10 8.01 -2.36
C VAL A 20 0.01 9.18 -1.38
N PRO A 21 -0.24 10.41 -1.86
CA PRO A 21 -0.42 11.56 -0.99
C PRO A 21 -1.74 11.46 -0.24
N ILE A 22 -1.73 11.83 1.03
CA ILE A 22 -2.90 11.89 1.91
C ILE A 22 -2.98 13.23 2.62
N SER A 23 -4.13 13.53 3.20
CA SER A 23 -4.24 14.62 4.17
C SER A 23 -3.46 14.29 5.44
N TYR A 24 -2.91 15.33 6.08
CA TYR A 24 -2.10 15.20 7.30
C TYR A 24 -2.76 14.32 8.38
N VAL A 25 -1.96 13.44 8.97
CA VAL A 25 -2.28 12.62 10.13
C VAL A 25 -1.11 12.60 11.13
N ASP A 26 -1.40 12.33 12.40
CA ASP A 26 -0.36 12.07 13.41
C ASP A 26 0.12 10.61 13.30
N PRO A 27 1.37 10.34 12.88
CA PRO A 27 1.85 8.99 12.63
C PRO A 27 1.92 8.14 13.92
N ASP A 28 2.11 8.77 15.08
CA ASP A 28 2.15 8.06 16.38
C ASP A 28 0.76 7.59 16.83
N LYS A 29 -0.28 8.12 16.20
CA LYS A 29 -1.69 7.78 16.45
C LYS A 29 -2.35 7.10 15.27
N CYS A 30 -1.58 6.66 14.28
CA CYS A 30 -2.14 6.04 13.09
C CYS A 30 -1.57 4.65 12.84
N LEU A 31 -2.43 3.80 12.29
CA LEU A 31 -2.06 2.49 11.77
C LEU A 31 -2.54 2.38 10.34
N VAL A 32 -1.72 1.80 9.48
CA VAL A 32 -2.14 1.41 8.13
C VAL A 32 -2.26 -0.10 8.06
N PHE A 33 -3.35 -0.57 7.47
CA PHE A 33 -3.67 -1.98 7.33
C PHE A 33 -3.79 -2.34 5.86
N LEU A 34 -3.06 -3.36 5.43
CA LEU A 34 -3.25 -3.99 4.13
C LEU A 34 -4.54 -4.81 4.15
N ASN A 35 -5.54 -4.36 3.41
CA ASN A 35 -6.86 -4.98 3.30
C ASN A 35 -6.99 -5.85 2.04
N GLY A 36 -5.94 -6.63 1.76
CA GLY A 36 -5.86 -7.52 0.60
C GLY A 36 -5.26 -6.90 -0.65
N PHE A 37 -4.96 -7.77 -1.61
CA PHE A 37 -4.36 -7.40 -2.89
C PHE A 37 -4.76 -8.42 -3.97
N VAL A 38 -4.62 -8.00 -5.23
CA VAL A 38 -4.86 -8.84 -6.41
C VAL A 38 -3.66 -8.69 -7.35
N CYS A 39 -3.13 -9.82 -7.82
CA CYS A 39 -2.04 -9.89 -8.78
C CYS A 39 -2.39 -10.83 -9.94
N GLY A 40 -1.77 -10.63 -11.10
CA GLY A 40 -1.97 -11.50 -12.27
C GLY A 40 -1.45 -12.93 -12.06
N ASN A 41 -1.97 -13.89 -12.83
CA ASN A 41 -1.73 -15.34 -12.64
C ASN A 41 -0.45 -15.91 -13.29
N SER A 42 0.38 -15.10 -13.94
CA SER A 42 1.53 -15.59 -14.72
C SER A 42 2.83 -15.47 -13.93
N VAL A 43 3.43 -16.62 -13.63
CA VAL A 43 4.71 -16.81 -12.93
C VAL A 43 4.70 -16.20 -11.52
N PHE A 44 4.51 -17.07 -10.53
CA PHE A 44 4.52 -16.70 -9.11
C PHE A 44 5.95 -16.38 -8.67
N ASP A 45 6.36 -15.12 -8.82
CA ASP A 45 7.45 -14.54 -8.04
C ASP A 45 6.84 -13.88 -6.79
N PRO A 46 6.88 -14.52 -5.62
CA PRO A 46 6.31 -13.97 -4.40
C PRO A 46 6.85 -12.57 -4.09
N ALA A 47 8.15 -12.33 -4.31
CA ALA A 47 8.78 -11.06 -4.00
C ALA A 47 8.22 -9.90 -4.84
N GLY A 48 7.77 -10.20 -6.06
CA GLY A 48 7.11 -9.24 -6.95
C GLY A 48 5.58 -9.17 -6.82
N MET A 49 4.96 -10.01 -5.97
CA MET A 49 3.50 -10.14 -5.86
C MET A 49 2.92 -9.72 -4.51
N PHE A 50 3.66 -9.86 -3.41
CA PHE A 50 3.15 -9.50 -2.08
C PHE A 50 3.46 -8.02 -1.77
N PRO A 51 2.46 -7.14 -1.74
CA PRO A 51 2.68 -5.75 -1.40
C PRO A 51 2.77 -5.56 0.11
N THR A 52 3.45 -4.49 0.52
CA THR A 52 3.42 -3.91 1.85
C THR A 52 2.87 -2.50 1.76
N VAL A 53 2.27 -2.03 2.86
CA VAL A 53 1.75 -0.67 2.96
C VAL A 53 2.30 -0.04 4.23
N GLN A 54 2.83 1.17 4.11
CA GLN A 54 3.46 1.89 5.21
C GLN A 54 3.07 3.37 5.18
N LEU A 55 2.77 3.93 6.34
CA LEU A 55 2.74 5.37 6.55
C LEU A 55 4.19 5.82 6.80
N THR A 56 4.82 6.47 5.81
CA THR A 56 6.23 6.87 5.91
C THR A 56 6.42 8.25 6.53
N ASP A 57 5.44 9.12 6.32
CA ASP A 57 5.38 10.45 6.90
C ASP A 57 3.90 10.86 7.13
N PRO A 58 3.63 11.97 7.85
CA PRO A 58 2.27 12.44 8.14
C PRO A 58 1.35 12.65 6.93
N THR A 59 1.89 12.69 5.72
CA THR A 59 1.21 13.07 4.48
C THR A 59 1.34 12.05 3.35
N THR A 60 2.04 10.94 3.57
CA THR A 60 2.35 9.98 2.51
C THR A 60 2.20 8.54 2.99
N ILE A 61 1.43 7.76 2.23
CA ILE A 61 1.42 6.30 2.32
C ILE A 61 2.26 5.75 1.17
N VAL A 62 3.20 4.86 1.46
CA VAL A 62 3.94 4.11 0.45
C VAL A 62 3.36 2.72 0.36
N VAL A 63 3.04 2.31 -0.86
CA VAL A 63 2.68 0.93 -1.21
C VAL A 63 3.81 0.36 -2.04
N SER A 64 4.38 -0.76 -1.60
CA SER A 64 5.62 -1.29 -2.18
C SER A 64 5.60 -2.81 -2.26
N ARG A 65 6.51 -3.37 -3.05
CA ARG A 65 6.82 -4.80 -3.16
C ARG A 65 8.33 -4.97 -3.23
N ALA A 66 8.85 -6.16 -2.94
CA ALA A 66 10.29 -6.37 -2.82
C ALA A 66 11.02 -6.25 -4.16
N LEU A 67 10.39 -6.68 -5.26
CA LEU A 67 10.96 -6.62 -6.61
C LEU A 67 9.96 -6.02 -7.61
N ALA A 68 10.47 -5.26 -8.57
CA ALA A 68 9.69 -4.87 -9.73
C ALA A 68 9.29 -6.13 -10.53
N ASN A 69 8.05 -6.16 -11.02
CA ASN A 69 7.52 -7.29 -11.78
C ASN A 69 6.72 -6.78 -12.99
N ALA A 70 6.69 -7.54 -14.08
CA ALA A 70 6.01 -7.21 -15.33
C ALA A 70 4.49 -7.01 -15.20
N PHE A 71 3.92 -7.33 -14.05
CA PHE A 71 2.49 -7.18 -13.74
C PHE A 71 2.27 -6.11 -12.68
N SER A 72 1.14 -5.42 -12.78
CA SER A 72 0.67 -4.55 -11.69
C SER A 72 0.16 -5.39 -10.51
N VAL A 73 0.22 -4.81 -9.32
CA VAL A 73 -0.38 -5.37 -8.10
C VAL A 73 -1.36 -4.35 -7.56
N GLN A 74 -2.64 -4.70 -7.61
CA GLN A 74 -3.70 -3.88 -7.03
C GLN A 74 -3.75 -4.14 -5.53
N THR A 75 -3.70 -3.08 -4.75
CA THR A 75 -3.58 -3.13 -3.30
C THR A 75 -4.69 -2.32 -2.66
N ASN A 76 -5.41 -2.93 -1.73
CA ASN A 76 -6.42 -2.26 -0.91
C ASN A 76 -5.85 -2.01 0.48
N TYR A 77 -6.03 -0.82 1.03
CA TYR A 77 -5.57 -0.52 2.38
C TYR A 77 -6.48 0.45 3.12
N ILE A 78 -6.33 0.46 4.43
CA ILE A 78 -7.12 1.29 5.35
C ILE A 78 -6.16 2.01 6.29
N LEU A 79 -6.30 3.33 6.42
CA LEU A 79 -5.65 4.14 7.45
C LEU A 79 -6.63 4.36 8.61
N ILE A 80 -6.21 4.01 9.82
CA ILE A 80 -7.00 4.09 11.04
C ILE A 80 -6.28 5.01 12.03
N GLU A 81 -7.01 5.96 12.60
CA GLU A 81 -6.57 6.82 13.69
C GLU A 81 -7.01 6.21 15.03
N ILE A 82 -6.06 6.13 15.97
CA ILE A 82 -6.24 5.70 17.35
C ILE A 82 -6.37 6.98 18.20
N ASN A 83 -7.50 7.11 18.90
CA ASN A 83 -7.73 8.22 19.82
C ASN A 83 -7.17 7.90 21.21
#